data_AF-A0A3D2SWN6-F1
#
_entry.id   AF-A0A3D2SWN6-F1
#
_cell.length_a   1.000
_cell.length_b   1.000
_cell.length_c   1.000
_cell.angle_alpha   90.00
_cell.angle_beta   90.00
_cell.angle_gamma   90.00
#
_symmetry.space_group_name_H-M   'P 1'
#
loop_
_entity.id
_entity.type
_entity.pdbx_description
1 polymer ?
#
loop_
_entity_poly.entity_id
_entity_poly.type
_entity_poly.pdbx_seq_one_letter_code
_entity_poly.pdbx_strand_id
1 'polypeptide(L)'
;IVDAIINGEVDMLINTTTMGSQMVKDSFSIRREALMNRKPLYTNISAAEAAVQAIRAIKTTELTVAPLQEYFPDLESVAAE
;
A
#
# COMPACT_ATOMS: atom_id res chain seq x y z
N ILE A 1 19.68 2.94 5.24
CA ILE A 1 18.29 2.87 4.70
C ILE A 1 18.06 3.95 3.67
N VAL A 2 18.24 5.24 3.99
CA VAL A 2 18.16 6.34 3.01
C VAL A 2 18.99 6.04 1.75
N ASP A 3 20.27 5.67 1.92
CA ASP A 3 21.13 5.34 0.77
C ASP A 3 20.61 4.14 -0.02
N ALA A 4 20.10 3.11 0.66
CA ALA A 4 19.50 1.93 0.01
C ALA A 4 18.23 2.29 -0.78
N ILE A 5 17.44 3.29 -0.34
CA ILE A 5 16.30 3.82 -1.10
C ILE A 5 16.81 4.52 -2.37
N ILE A 6 17.84 5.37 -2.23
CA ILE A 6 18.44 6.14 -3.33
C ILE A 6 19.07 5.21 -4.37
N ASN A 7 19.78 4.18 -3.92
CA ASN A 7 20.40 3.16 -4.77
C ASN A 7 19.39 2.19 -5.40
N GLY A 8 18.11 2.27 -5.02
CA GLY A 8 17.07 1.37 -5.53
C GLY A 8 17.13 -0.06 -4.97
N GLU A 9 17.88 -0.28 -3.89
CA GLU A 9 18.00 -1.56 -3.19
C GLU A 9 16.74 -1.91 -2.36
N VAL A 10 15.82 -0.94 -2.23
CA VAL A 10 14.56 -1.09 -1.49
C VAL A 10 13.38 -0.84 -2.43
N ASP A 11 12.50 -1.84 -2.53
CA ASP A 11 11.29 -1.77 -3.36
C ASP A 11 10.03 -1.39 -2.58
N MET A 12 10.02 -1.58 -1.27
CA MET A 12 8.89 -1.25 -0.39
C MET A 12 9.36 -1.03 1.04
N LEU A 13 8.69 -0.13 1.77
CA LEU A 13 9.02 0.22 3.15
C LEU A 13 7.83 0.07 4.09
N ILE A 14 8.10 -0.46 5.28
CA ILE A 14 7.19 -0.41 6.43
C ILE A 14 7.89 0.40 7.52
N ASN A 15 7.42 1.63 7.76
CA ASN A 15 7.97 2.54 8.75
C ASN A 15 6.88 2.90 9.77
N THR A 16 6.72 2.07 10.79
CA THR A 16 5.88 2.40 11.94
C THR A 16 6.66 3.29 12.90
N THR A 17 6.07 4.38 13.37
CA THR A 17 6.72 5.28 14.33
C THR A 17 6.09 5.06 15.72
N THR A 18 6.90 4.68 16.70
CA THR A 18 6.56 4.69 18.13
C THR A 18 6.94 6.04 18.75
N MET A 19 6.33 6.40 19.89
CA MET A 19 6.44 7.75 20.48
C MET A 19 7.89 8.10 20.87
N GLY A 20 8.39 9.23 20.38
CA GLY A 20 9.70 9.78 20.74
C GLY A 20 10.21 10.82 19.73
N SER A 21 10.65 11.99 20.18
CA SER A 21 11.05 13.12 19.31
C SER A 21 12.20 12.78 18.36
N GLN A 22 13.15 11.95 18.80
CA GLN A 22 14.26 11.48 17.98
C GLN A 22 13.79 10.52 16.87
N MET A 23 12.93 9.56 17.21
CA MET A 23 12.38 8.61 16.23
C MET A 23 11.54 9.30 15.15
N VAL A 24 10.84 10.37 15.51
CA VAL A 24 10.07 11.19 14.56
C VAL A 24 10.99 11.87 13.53
N LYS A 25 12.12 12.43 13.98
CA LYS A 25 13.11 13.08 13.09
C LYS A 25 13.76 12.09 12.14
N ASP A 26 14.23 10.96 12.65
CA ASP A 26 14.91 9.96 11.83
C ASP A 26 13.93 9.33 10.82
N SER A 27 12.71 9.04 11.26
CA SER A 27 11.65 8.51 10.38
C SER A 27 11.19 9.53 9.34
N PHE A 28 11.29 10.84 9.59
CA PHE A 28 10.94 11.86 8.59
C PHE A 28 11.82 11.75 7.35
N SER A 29 13.15 11.59 7.53
CA SER A 29 14.08 11.47 6.41
C SER A 29 13.78 10.24 5.55
N ILE A 30 13.51 9.10 6.19
CA ILE A 30 13.17 7.83 5.52
C ILE A 30 11.87 7.97 4.72
N ARG A 31 10.81 8.53 5.32
CA ARG A 31 9.52 8.71 4.65
C ARG A 31 9.61 9.67 3.48
N ARG A 32 10.37 10.76 3.64
CA ARG A 32 10.61 11.74 2.57
C ARG A 32 11.32 11.08 1.39
N GLU A 33 12.41 10.35 1.64
CA GLU A 33 13.16 9.70 0.57
C GLU A 33 12.35 8.59 -0.12
N ALA A 34 11.58 7.80 0.63
CA ALA A 34 10.65 6.82 0.04
C ALA A 34 9.66 7.49 -0.92
N LEU A 35 9.05 8.61 -0.51
CA LEU A 35 8.11 9.35 -1.34
C LEU A 35 8.78 9.94 -2.60
N MET A 36 9.95 10.58 -2.44
CA MET A 36 10.69 11.18 -3.55
C MET A 36 11.12 10.14 -4.59
N ASN A 37 11.45 8.92 -4.15
CA ASN A 37 11.84 7.79 -5.01
C ASN A 37 10.65 6.90 -5.41
N ARG A 38 9.40 7.33 -5.13
CA ARG A 38 8.16 6.61 -5.49
C ARG A 38 8.12 5.16 -4.97
N LYS A 39 8.72 4.92 -3.82
CA LYS A 39 8.69 3.62 -3.14
C LYS A 39 7.42 3.54 -2.28
N PRO A 40 6.61 2.46 -2.41
CA PRO A 40 5.49 2.21 -1.51
C PRO A 40 5.93 2.24 -0.05
N LEU A 41 5.23 3.03 0.76
CA LEU A 41 5.52 3.26 2.18
C LEU A 41 4.24 3.01 2.99
N TYR A 42 4.36 2.20 4.04
CA TYR A 42 3.29 1.93 4.99
C TYR A 42 3.71 2.38 6.39
N THR A 43 2.85 3.17 7.04
CA THR A 43 3.10 3.72 8.38
C THR A 43 2.32 3.02 9.49
N ASN A 44 1.46 2.07 9.12
CA ASN A 44 0.63 1.27 10.00
C ASN A 44 0.78 -0.21 9.62
N ILE A 45 0.87 -1.07 10.63
CA ILE A 45 0.94 -2.52 10.47
C ILE A 45 -0.26 -3.07 9.71
N SER A 46 -1.49 -2.64 9.98
CA SER A 46 -2.65 -3.20 9.27
C SER A 46 -2.63 -2.90 7.77
N ALA A 47 -2.10 -1.73 7.37
CA ALA A 47 -1.91 -1.39 5.97
C ALA A 47 -0.78 -2.23 5.34
N ALA A 48 0.29 -2.49 6.08
CA ALA A 48 1.38 -3.36 5.63
C ALA A 48 0.92 -4.82 5.47
N GLU A 49 0.09 -5.33 6.39
CA GLU A 49 -0.51 -6.66 6.29
C GLU A 49 -1.39 -6.79 5.04
N ALA A 50 -2.27 -5.81 4.80
CA ALA A 50 -3.10 -5.78 3.59
C ALA A 50 -2.25 -5.78 2.31
N ALA A 51 -1.16 -5.01 2.27
CA ALA A 51 -0.24 -4.99 1.15
C ALA A 51 0.44 -6.34 0.90
N VAL A 52 0.90 -7.01 1.96
CA VAL A 52 1.49 -8.35 1.86
C VAL A 52 0.47 -9.38 1.38
N GLN A 53 -0.78 -9.30 1.86
CA GLN A 53 -1.87 -10.14 1.39
C GLN A 53 -2.17 -9.91 -0.10
N ALA A 54 -2.22 -8.67 -0.55
CA ALA A 54 -2.41 -8.32 -1.95
C ALA A 54 -1.27 -8.86 -2.83
N ILE A 55 0.00 -8.69 -2.43
CA ILE A 55 1.16 -9.24 -3.14
C ILE A 55 1.07 -10.77 -3.21
N ARG A 56 0.66 -11.43 -2.13
CA ARG A 56 0.45 -12.88 -2.12
C ARG A 56 -0.63 -13.29 -3.11
N ALA A 57 -1.79 -12.65 -3.07
CA ALA A 57 -2.90 -12.94 -3.97
C ALA A 57 -2.45 -12.81 -5.44
N ILE A 58 -1.83 -11.70 -5.83
CA ILE A 58 -1.31 -11.48 -7.20
C ILE A 58 -0.31 -12.58 -7.62
N LYS A 59 0.48 -13.12 -6.70
CA LYS A 59 1.44 -14.20 -6.99
C LYS A 59 0.82 -15.59 -7.07
N THR A 60 -0.34 -15.82 -6.47
CA THR A 60 -0.95 -17.15 -6.33
C THR A 60 -2.24 -17.34 -7.10
N THR A 61 -2.89 -16.26 -7.53
CA THR A 61 -4.18 -16.28 -8.22
C THR A 61 -4.13 -15.44 -9.49
N GLU A 62 -4.89 -15.84 -10.50
CA GLU A 62 -5.08 -15.03 -11.70
C GLU A 62 -5.97 -13.83 -11.38
N LEU A 63 -5.60 -12.65 -11.91
CA LEU A 63 -6.40 -11.44 -11.74
C LEU A 63 -7.58 -11.50 -12.71
N THR A 64 -8.79 -11.61 -12.18
CA THR A 64 -10.02 -11.61 -12.97
C THR A 64 -10.65 -10.22 -13.00
N VAL A 65 -11.53 -10.00 -13.97
CA VAL A 65 -12.33 -8.79 -14.10
C VAL A 65 -13.80 -9.16 -14.14
N ALA A 66 -14.63 -8.31 -13.54
CA ALA A 66 -16.08 -8.42 -13.59
C ALA A 66 -16.67 -7.02 -13.73
N PRO A 67 -17.72 -6.84 -14.57
CA PRO A 67 -18.42 -5.57 -14.68
C PRO A 67 -19.11 -5.23 -13.35
N LEU A 68 -19.27 -3.94 -13.06
CA LEU A 68 -19.88 -3.48 -11.80
C LEU A 68 -21.29 -4.05 -11.63
N GLN A 69 -22.06 -4.16 -12.72
CA GLN A 69 -23.42 -4.69 -12.77
C GLN A 69 -23.52 -6.11 -12.22
N GLU A 70 -22.50 -6.94 -12.40
CA GLU A 70 -22.47 -8.31 -11.87
C GLU A 70 -22.55 -8.35 -10.33
N TYR A 71 -21.99 -7.34 -9.66
CA TYR A 71 -22.01 -7.22 -8.21
C TYR A 71 -23.30 -6.58 -7.67
N PHE A 72 -24.08 -5.91 -8.52
CA PHE A 72 -25.31 -5.20 -8.14
C PHE A 72 -26.50 -5.57 -9.04
N PRO A 73 -26.90 -6.85 -9.09
CA PRO A 73 -27.99 -7.31 -9.96
C PRO A 73 -29.33 -6.61 -9.67
N ASP A 74 -29.56 -6.19 -8.42
CA ASP A 74 -30.82 -5.58 -7.99
C ASP A 74 -30.92 -4.06 -8.28
N LEU A 75 -29.85 -3.40 -8.73
CA LEU A 75 -29.91 -1.98 -9.12
C LEU A 75 -30.58 -1.77 -10.49
N GLU A 76 -30.70 -2.81 -11.31
CA GLU A 76 -31.42 -2.72 -12.60
C GLU A 76 -32.93 -2.55 -12.41
N SER A 77 -33.52 -3.10 -11.33
CA SER A 77 -34.97 -2.98 -11.09
C SER A 77 -35.39 -1.60 -10.61
N VAL A 78 -34.47 -0.79 -10.07
CA VAL A 78 -34.77 0.57 -9.56
C VAL A 78 -34.67 1.63 -10.67
N ALA A 79 -33.93 1.35 -11.75
CA ALA A 79 -33.80 2.26 -12.88
C ALA A 79 -34.92 2.11 -13.93
N ALA A 80 -35.81 1.13 -13.77
CA ALA A 80 -36.89 0.81 -14.69
C ALA A 80 -38.27 1.38 -14.27
N GLU A 81 -38.35 2.12 -13.16
CA GLU A 81 -39.47 2.98 -12.75
C GLU A 81 -39.14 4.46 -12.98
#